data_AF-A0AAU6LNJ1-F1
#
_entry.id   AF-A0AAU6LNJ1-F1
#
_cell.length_a   1.000
_cell.length_b   1.000
_cell.length_c   1.000
_cell.angle_alpha   90.00
_cell.angle_beta   90.00
_cell.angle_gamma   90.00
#
_symmetry.space_group_name_H-M   'P 1'
#
loop_
_entity.id
_entity.type
_entity.pdbx_description
1 polymer ?
#
loop_
_entity_poly.entity_id
_entity_poly.type
_entity_poly.pdbx_seq_one_letter_code
_entity_poly.pdbx_strand_id
1 'polypeptide(L)'
;MEDAFTAAIGLNRGEINWRNLCWPDVPAQALYGECTHAEVTLLFNTRTRDLDEPADDHTVLVHVRSITVDGRQRTEPQAQWLAGRMGLTVLGPGQL
;
A
#
# COMPACT_ATOMS: atom_id res chain seq x y z
N MET A 1 3.49 12.66 -13.01
CA MET A 1 3.26 13.49 -11.82
C MET A 1 4.10 12.99 -10.66
N GLU A 2 4.19 11.68 -10.44
CA GLU A 2 5.11 11.06 -9.45
C GLU A 2 6.58 11.47 -9.65
N ASP A 3 7.16 11.31 -10.84
CA ASP A 3 8.58 11.68 -11.08
C ASP A 3 8.90 13.14 -10.74
N ALA A 4 7.98 14.05 -11.06
CA ALA A 4 8.13 15.47 -10.74
C ALA A 4 8.03 15.73 -9.24
N PHE A 5 7.20 14.97 -8.53
CA PHE A 5 7.08 15.06 -7.08
C PHE A 5 8.32 14.47 -6.40
N THR A 6 8.77 13.28 -6.79
CA THR A 6 10.02 12.67 -6.32
C THR A 6 11.21 13.61 -6.50
N ALA A 7 11.32 14.25 -7.67
CA ALA A 7 12.36 15.24 -7.93
C ALA A 7 12.23 16.48 -7.01
N ALA A 8 11.02 16.94 -6.72
CA ALA A 8 10.77 18.10 -5.87
C ALA A 8 11.10 17.82 -4.39
N ILE A 9 10.80 16.62 -3.88
CA ILE A 9 11.07 16.32 -2.46
C ILE A 9 12.54 15.98 -2.21
N GLY A 10 13.26 15.45 -3.21
CA GLY A 10 14.65 15.02 -3.07
C GLY A 10 14.82 13.93 -2.01
N LEU A 11 15.71 14.15 -1.04
CA LEU A 11 15.98 13.23 0.08
C LEU A 11 15.02 13.42 1.27
N ASN A 12 14.05 14.33 1.18
CA ASN A 12 13.10 14.54 2.25
C ASN A 12 12.08 13.40 2.31
N ARG A 13 11.57 13.11 3.50
CA ARG A 13 10.47 12.16 3.67
C ARG A 13 9.14 12.84 3.32
N GLY A 14 8.21 12.07 2.78
CA GLY A 14 6.89 12.56 2.43
C GLY A 14 5.95 11.44 2.04
N GLU A 15 4.70 11.79 1.72
CA GLU A 15 3.71 10.82 1.28
C GLU A 15 2.79 11.39 0.21
N ILE A 16 2.32 10.50 -0.68
CA ILE A 16 1.11 10.72 -1.47
C ILE A 16 0.11 9.65 -1.04
N ASN A 17 -1.07 10.08 -0.63
CA ASN A 17 -2.13 9.19 -0.18
C ASN A 17 -3.34 9.31 -1.11
N TRP A 18 -3.68 8.21 -1.77
CA TRP A 18 -4.89 8.07 -2.59
C TRP A 18 -5.99 7.43 -1.76
N ARG A 19 -7.06 8.18 -1.48
CA ARG A 19 -8.24 7.72 -0.72
C ARG A 19 -9.44 7.47 -1.60
N ASN A 20 -10.43 6.78 -1.03
CA ASN A 20 -11.73 6.52 -1.66
C ASN A 20 -11.57 5.82 -3.02
N LEU A 21 -10.61 4.90 -3.11
CA LEU A 21 -10.41 4.08 -4.30
C LEU A 21 -11.51 3.01 -4.36
N CYS A 22 -11.55 2.30 -5.48
CA CYS A 22 -12.24 1.01 -5.56
C CYS A 22 -11.24 0.00 -6.12
N TRP A 23 -11.03 -1.08 -5.39
CA TRP A 23 -10.24 -2.20 -5.89
C TRP A 23 -10.92 -2.81 -7.13
N PRO A 24 -10.14 -3.26 -8.13
CA PRO A 24 -10.72 -3.90 -9.30
C PRO A 24 -11.26 -5.28 -8.95
N ASP A 25 -12.25 -5.73 -9.70
CA ASP A 25 -12.75 -7.10 -9.62
C ASP A 25 -11.82 -8.04 -10.41
N VAL A 26 -11.13 -8.93 -9.70
CA VAL A 26 -10.22 -9.94 -10.24
C VAL A 26 -10.49 -11.29 -9.56
N PRO A 27 -11.61 -11.97 -9.89
CA PRO A 27 -12.05 -13.19 -9.19
C PRO A 27 -11.02 -14.31 -9.21
N ALA A 28 -10.22 -14.42 -10.28
CA ALA A 28 -9.15 -15.41 -10.40
C ALA A 28 -8.07 -15.30 -9.31
N GLN A 29 -7.99 -14.15 -8.62
CA GLN A 29 -7.07 -13.89 -7.52
C GLN A 29 -7.80 -13.63 -6.19
N ALA A 30 -9.08 -14.00 -6.12
CA ALA A 30 -9.97 -13.77 -4.98
C ALA A 30 -10.07 -12.29 -4.55
N LEU A 31 -9.78 -11.36 -5.46
CA LEU A 31 -9.96 -9.93 -5.26
C LEU A 31 -11.32 -9.55 -5.81
N TYR A 32 -12.26 -9.20 -4.94
CA TYR A 32 -13.57 -8.71 -5.31
C TYR A 32 -13.61 -7.21 -5.12
N GLY A 33 -14.30 -6.50 -6.02
CA GLY A 33 -14.36 -5.05 -5.96
C GLY A 33 -14.82 -4.55 -4.57
N GLU A 34 -13.95 -3.79 -3.90
CA GLU A 34 -14.17 -3.23 -2.58
C GLU A 34 -13.73 -1.76 -2.59
N CYS A 35 -14.61 -0.88 -2.13
CA CYS A 35 -14.31 0.56 -2.02
C CYS A 35 -14.15 1.00 -0.56
N THR A 36 -14.53 0.15 0.40
CA THR A 36 -14.42 0.41 1.83
C THR A 36 -12.97 0.24 2.27
N HIS A 37 -12.42 1.26 2.91
CA HIS A 37 -11.00 1.31 3.32
C HIS A 37 -10.01 1.05 2.18
N ALA A 38 -10.41 1.34 0.93
CA ALA A 38 -9.56 1.20 -0.24
C ALA A 38 -8.69 2.45 -0.38
N GLU A 39 -7.45 2.35 0.10
CA GLU A 39 -6.47 3.43 0.02
C GLU A 39 -5.08 2.87 -0.32
N VAL A 40 -4.27 3.69 -0.97
CA VAL A 40 -2.85 3.41 -1.22
C VAL A 40 -2.06 4.63 -0.79
N THR A 41 -0.99 4.42 -0.02
CA THR A 41 -0.05 5.49 0.33
C THR A 41 1.32 5.16 -0.25
N LEU A 42 1.86 6.05 -1.07
CA LEU A 42 3.27 6.03 -1.45
C LEU A 42 4.06 6.87 -0.45
N LEU A 43 4.91 6.22 0.33
CA LEU A 43 5.86 6.84 1.23
C LEU A 43 7.19 7.02 0.53
N PHE A 44 7.78 8.20 0.66
CA PHE A 44 9.07 8.50 0.08
C PHE A 44 10.15 8.55 1.17
N ASN A 45 11.30 7.93 0.86
CA ASN A 45 12.51 7.92 1.69
C ASN A 45 12.26 7.40 3.11
N THR A 46 11.30 6.48 3.27
CA THR A 46 10.93 5.85 4.54
C THR A 46 10.14 4.58 4.31
N ARG A 47 10.16 3.70 5.32
CA ARG A 47 9.38 2.46 5.39
C ARG A 47 8.28 2.52 6.45
N THR A 48 8.22 3.59 7.23
CA THR A 48 7.28 3.72 8.35
C THR A 48 6.18 4.73 8.00
N ARG A 49 4.97 4.44 8.47
CA ARG A 49 3.81 5.33 8.27
C ARG A 49 4.02 6.70 8.92
N ASP A 50 4.73 6.75 10.04
CA ASP A 50 4.93 7.97 10.80
C ASP A 50 6.05 8.87 10.25
N LEU A 51 6.70 8.44 9.15
CA LEU A 51 7.81 9.14 8.50
C LEU A 51 8.98 9.44 9.46
N ASP A 52 9.13 8.64 10.52
CA ASP A 52 10.09 8.85 11.61
C ASP A 52 11.47 8.24 11.31
N GLU A 53 11.52 7.21 10.46
CA GLU A 53 12.76 6.53 10.06
C GLU A 53 13.12 6.81 8.60
N PRO A 54 14.34 7.29 8.27
CA PRO A 54 14.77 7.46 6.89
C PRO A 54 15.11 6.11 6.23
N ALA A 55 14.87 6.03 4.93
CA ALA A 55 15.26 4.91 4.08
C ALA A 55 15.70 5.41 2.70
N ASP A 56 16.53 4.61 2.02
CA ASP A 56 17.00 4.91 0.65
C ASP A 56 16.00 4.48 -0.44
N ASP A 57 14.86 3.91 -0.03
CA ASP A 57 13.79 3.45 -0.90
C ASP A 57 12.45 4.14 -0.63
N HIS A 58 11.48 3.84 -1.47
CA HIS A 58 10.10 4.28 -1.33
C HIS A 58 9.22 3.07 -1.03
N THR A 59 8.20 3.26 -0.21
CA THR A 59 7.34 2.17 0.28
C THR A 59 5.91 2.43 -0.13
N VAL A 60 5.24 1.41 -0.66
CA VAL A 60 3.80 1.47 -0.92
C VAL A 60 3.06 0.76 0.21
N LEU A 61 2.24 1.52 0.94
CA LEU A 61 1.26 0.97 1.87
C LEU A 61 -0.05 0.71 1.15
N VAL A 62 -0.55 -0.51 1.28
CA VAL A 62 -1.85 -0.91 0.76
C VAL A 62 -2.81 -1.03 1.94
N HIS A 63 -3.74 -0.09 2.03
CA HIS A 63 -4.75 -0.06 3.08
C HIS A 63 -5.93 -0.90 2.62
N VAL A 64 -6.34 -1.78 3.52
CA VAL A 64 -7.38 -2.78 3.31
C VAL A 64 -8.14 -2.92 4.61
N ARG A 65 -9.39 -3.37 4.51
CA ARG A 65 -10.15 -3.73 5.70
C ARG A 65 -9.43 -4.86 6.44
N SER A 66 -9.09 -4.66 7.71
CA SER A 66 -8.66 -5.76 8.56
C SER A 66 -9.88 -6.62 8.92
N ILE A 67 -9.89 -7.88 8.48
CA ILE A 67 -10.89 -8.86 8.89
C ILE A 67 -10.20 -9.94 9.72
N THR A 68 -10.59 -10.02 10.99
CA THR A 68 -10.21 -11.12 11.88
C THR A 68 -11.30 -12.18 11.85
N VAL A 69 -10.97 -13.38 11.37
CA VAL A 69 -11.86 -14.55 11.39
C VAL A 69 -11.20 -15.61 12.27
N ASP A 70 -11.93 -16.12 13.27
CA ASP A 70 -11.44 -17.13 14.22
C ASP A 70 -10.12 -16.73 14.92
N GLY A 71 -9.97 -15.45 15.26
CA GLY A 71 -8.78 -14.91 15.90
C GLY A 71 -7.55 -14.79 14.98
N ARG A 72 -7.70 -15.07 13.68
CA ARG A 72 -6.64 -14.88 12.67
C ARG A 72 -7.00 -13.73 11.75
N GLN A 73 -6.07 -12.80 11.59
CA GLN A 73 -6.19 -11.74 10.59
C GLN A 73 -6.04 -12.35 9.20
N ARG A 74 -7.02 -12.16 8.33
CA ARG A 74 -6.89 -12.54 6.93
C ARG A 74 -5.96 -11.57 6.22
N THR A 75 -5.03 -12.11 5.44
CA THR A 75 -4.31 -11.34 4.45
C THR A 75 -5.25 -11.01 3.31
N GLU A 76 -5.43 -9.72 3.08
CA GLU A 76 -6.23 -9.17 1.99
C GLU A 76 -5.39 -9.22 0.69
N PRO A 77 -5.90 -9.83 -0.41
CA PRO A 77 -5.13 -10.11 -1.63
C PRO A 77 -4.65 -8.85 -2.39
N GLN A 78 -5.14 -7.67 -2.06
CA GLN A 78 -4.91 -6.37 -2.70
C GLN A 78 -3.41 -6.06 -2.76
N ALA A 79 -2.69 -6.25 -1.66
CA ALA A 79 -1.26 -5.97 -1.58
C ALA A 79 -0.45 -6.91 -2.50
N GLN A 80 -0.79 -8.19 -2.52
CA GLN A 80 -0.14 -9.19 -3.38
C GLN A 80 -0.47 -8.95 -4.87
N TRP A 81 -1.74 -8.64 -5.17
CA TRP A 81 -2.20 -8.31 -6.51
C TRP A 81 -1.46 -7.09 -7.06
N LEU A 82 -1.39 -6.00 -6.29
CA LEU A 82 -0.72 -4.78 -6.71
C LEU A 82 0.79 -5.00 -6.86
N ALA A 83 1.42 -5.71 -5.93
CA ALA A 83 2.84 -6.04 -6.01
C ALA A 83 3.16 -6.84 -7.28
N GLY A 84 2.37 -7.87 -7.59
CA GLY A 84 2.53 -8.68 -8.81
C GLY A 84 2.37 -7.88 -10.10
N ARG A 85 1.48 -6.88 -10.13
CA ARG A 85 1.28 -5.99 -11.29
C ARG A 85 2.45 -5.02 -11.49
N MET A 86 3.13 -4.64 -10.42
CA MET A 86 4.22 -3.65 -10.43
C MET A 86 5.62 -4.30 -10.42
N GLY A 87 5.72 -5.64 -10.35
CA GLY A 87 7.01 -6.33 -10.20
C GLY A 87 7.67 -6.08 -8.83
N LEU A 88 6.87 -5.80 -7.80
CA LEU A 88 7.32 -5.52 -6.44
C LEU A 88 7.13 -6.74 -5.53
N THR A 89 7.70 -6.66 -4.33
CA THR A 89 7.59 -7.68 -3.27
C THR A 89 6.87 -7.11 -2.05
N VAL A 90 5.96 -7.89 -1.46
CA VAL A 90 5.31 -7.52 -0.19
C VAL A 90 6.30 -7.66 0.96
N LEU A 91 6.53 -6.59 1.72
CA LEU A 91 7.57 -6.52 2.75
C LEU A 91 7.21 -7.22 4.08
N GLY A 92 5.95 -7.55 4.33
CA GLY A 92 5.53 -8.19 5.58
C GLY A 92 4.01 -8.39 5.69
N PRO A 93 3.53 -8.98 6.81
CA PRO A 93 2.10 -9.06 7.09
C PRO A 93 1.49 -7.67 7.28
N GLY A 94 0.18 -7.56 7.06
CA GLY A 94 -0.55 -6.33 7.36
C GLY A 94 -0.39 -5.94 8.83
N GLN A 95 -0.07 -4.68 9.08
CA GLN A 95 0.00 -4.11 10.42
C GLN A 95 -1.39 -3.60 10.84
N LEU A 96 -1.68 -3.64 12.15
CA LEU A 96 -2.94 -3.13 12.74
C LEU A 96 -2.81 -1.65 13.10
#